data_AF-A0A1F8D6H5-F1
#
_entry.id   AF-A0A1F8D6H5-F1
#
_cell.length_a   1.000
_cell.length_b   1.000
_cell.length_c   1.000
_cell.angle_alpha   90.00
_cell.angle_beta   90.00
_cell.angle_gamma   90.00
#
_symmetry.space_group_name_H-M   'P 1'
#
loop_
_entity.id
_entity.type
_entity.pdbx_description
1 polymer ?
#
loop_
_entity_poly.entity_id
_entity_poly.type
_entity_poly.pdbx_seq_one_letter_code
_entity_poly.pdbx_strand_id
1 'polypeptide(L)'
;MDAIELKKIFGRGQGYGKWNNSKLNDNLKELGNLGFKVVFAKNYHYFEYYPSYEELDLFLQGVPIFEDFNPEKDKAALQRYVEKFTTDKGIQLSRHRLVMVMQKVS
;
A
#
# COMPACT_ATOMS: atom_id res chain seq x y z
N MET A 1 2.77 -3.60 -2.85
CA MET A 1 2.30 -3.18 -1.52
C MET A 1 1.11 -2.25 -1.70
N ASP A 2 0.21 -2.15 -0.72
CA ASP A 2 -0.99 -1.33 -0.81
C ASP A 2 -1.32 -0.67 0.54
N ALA A 3 -2.02 0.46 0.49
CA ALA A 3 -2.45 1.29 1.62
C ALA A 3 -3.94 1.63 1.48
N ILE A 4 -4.78 0.59 1.47
CA ILE A 4 -6.18 0.65 1.04
C ILE A 4 -6.97 1.69 1.85
N GLU A 5 -6.86 1.68 3.17
CA GLU A 5 -7.62 2.59 4.03
C GLU A 5 -7.25 4.06 3.83
N LEU A 6 -5.96 4.34 3.59
CA LEU A 6 -5.49 5.68 3.24
C LEU A 6 -6.10 6.15 1.92
N LYS A 7 -6.08 5.27 0.90
CA LYS A 7 -6.66 5.57 -0.41
C LYS A 7 -8.17 5.77 -0.36
N LYS A 8 -8.89 5.04 0.50
CA LYS A 8 -10.33 5.26 0.73
C LYS A 8 -10.64 6.63 1.30
N ILE A 9 -9.85 7.10 2.27
CA ILE A 9 -10.04 8.44 2.87
C ILE A 9 -9.74 9.55 1.86
N PHE A 10 -8.70 9.37 1.05
CA PHE A 10 -8.33 10.31 0.00
C PHE A 10 -9.22 10.22 -1.24
N GLY A 11 -9.95 9.11 -1.42
CA GLY A 11 -10.78 8.85 -2.59
C GLY A 11 -10.01 8.59 -3.89
N ARG A 12 -8.69 8.37 -3.81
CA ARG A 12 -7.79 8.22 -4.96
C ARG A 12 -6.52 7.45 -4.60
N GLY A 13 -5.61 7.31 -5.55
CA GLY A 13 -4.30 6.67 -5.39
C GLY A 13 -4.07 5.51 -6.35
N GLN A 14 -2.84 5.00 -6.39
CA GLN A 14 -2.48 3.97 -7.36
C GLN A 14 -3.31 2.70 -7.20
N GLY A 15 -3.98 2.27 -8.28
CA GLY A 15 -4.85 1.10 -8.25
C GLY A 15 -6.11 1.25 -7.39
N TYR A 16 -6.52 2.49 -7.07
CA TYR A 16 -7.76 2.75 -6.35
C TYR A 16 -8.97 2.08 -7.02
N GLY A 17 -9.84 1.46 -6.22
CA GLY A 17 -11.03 0.74 -6.69
C GLY A 17 -10.77 -0.69 -7.21
N LYS A 18 -9.51 -1.07 -7.45
CA LYS A 18 -9.13 -2.41 -7.93
C LYS A 18 -8.78 -3.36 -6.78
N TRP A 19 -9.70 -3.52 -5.82
CA TRP A 19 -9.45 -4.27 -4.58
C TRP A 19 -9.64 -5.78 -4.70
N ASN A 20 -10.52 -6.22 -5.62
CA ASN A 20 -10.90 -7.62 -5.76
C ASN A 20 -10.03 -8.40 -6.76
N ASN A 21 -9.15 -7.72 -7.50
CA ASN A 21 -8.20 -8.41 -8.36
C ASN A 21 -7.03 -8.88 -7.50
N SER A 22 -6.94 -10.19 -7.30
CA SER A 22 -5.79 -10.82 -6.67
C SER A 22 -4.57 -10.60 -7.58
N LYS A 23 -3.82 -9.51 -7.36
CA LYS A 23 -2.51 -9.27 -7.99
C LYS A 23 -1.62 -10.52 -7.87
N LEU A 24 -1.80 -11.30 -6.81
CA LEU A 24 -1.14 -12.59 -6.64
C LEU A 24 -1.50 -13.56 -7.77
N ASN A 25 -2.79 -13.79 -8.06
CA ASN A 25 -3.20 -14.76 -9.08
C ASN A 25 -2.72 -14.35 -10.48
N ASP A 26 -2.83 -13.06 -10.81
CA ASP A 26 -2.38 -12.54 -12.10
C ASP A 26 -0.86 -12.73 -12.24
N ASN A 27 -0.08 -12.36 -11.22
CA ASN A 27 1.37 -12.54 -11.21
C ASN A 27 1.78 -14.02 -11.27
N LEU A 28 1.10 -14.91 -10.54
CA LEU A 28 1.41 -16.35 -10.56
C LEU A 28 1.18 -16.95 -11.95
N LYS A 29 0.11 -16.54 -12.64
CA LYS A 29 -0.20 -16.99 -13.99
C LYS A 29 0.84 -16.52 -14.99
N GLU A 30 1.19 -15.23 -14.96
CA GLU A 30 2.20 -14.65 -15.85
C GLU A 30 3.57 -15.30 -15.65
N LEU A 31 3.99 -15.46 -14.39
CA LEU A 31 5.28 -16.07 -14.06
C LEU A 31 5.34 -17.56 -14.43
N GLY A 32 4.24 -18.30 -14.27
CA GLY A 32 4.12 -19.68 -14.73
C GLY A 32 4.30 -19.79 -16.24
N ASN A 33 3.69 -18.88 -17.02
CA ASN A 33 3.86 -18.83 -18.47
C ASN A 33 5.31 -18.53 -18.90
N LEU A 34 6.07 -17.83 -18.05
CA LEU A 34 7.49 -17.53 -18.27
C LEU A 34 8.43 -18.64 -17.79
N GLY A 35 7.91 -19.79 -17.36
CA GLY A 35 8.71 -20.94 -16.93
C GLY A 35 9.27 -20.84 -15.51
N PHE A 36 8.74 -19.95 -14.68
CA PHE A 36 9.10 -19.89 -13.27
C PHE A 36 8.28 -20.87 -12.44
N LYS A 37 8.96 -21.57 -11.54
CA LYS A 37 8.32 -22.34 -10.49
C LYS A 37 8.12 -21.46 -9.26
N VAL A 38 6.89 -21.46 -8.75
CA VAL A 38 6.55 -20.76 -7.51
C VAL A 38 7.04 -21.58 -6.32
N VAL A 39 7.99 -21.04 -5.56
CA VAL A 39 8.48 -21.65 -4.31
C VAL A 39 7.63 -21.19 -3.13
N PHE A 40 7.23 -19.93 -3.15
CA PHE A 40 6.46 -19.31 -2.09
C PHE A 40 5.71 -18.10 -2.60
N ALA A 41 4.45 -17.93 -2.20
CA ALA A 41 3.72 -16.69 -2.43
C ALA A 41 2.68 -16.48 -1.33
N LYS A 42 2.78 -15.35 -0.60
CA LYS A 42 1.84 -15.01 0.47
C LYS A 42 1.60 -13.51 0.56
N ASN A 43 0.38 -13.20 1.02
CA ASN A 43 -0.04 -11.87 1.43
C ASN A 43 0.26 -11.64 2.91
N TYR A 44 0.75 -10.45 3.23
CA TYR A 44 1.09 -10.02 4.58
C TYR A 44 0.37 -8.70 4.88
N HIS A 45 -0.30 -8.65 6.03
CA HIS A 45 -0.84 -7.43 6.59
C HIS A 45 0.03 -6.99 7.76
N TYR A 46 0.42 -5.73 7.76
CA TYR A 46 1.19 -5.15 8.85
C TYR A 46 0.85 -3.68 9.01
N PHE A 47 1.24 -3.11 10.14
CA PHE A 47 1.07 -1.69 10.44
C PHE A 47 2.43 -1.00 10.47
N GLU A 48 2.48 0.17 9.84
CA GLU A 48 3.52 1.17 10.07
C GLU A 48 2.96 2.24 11.02
N TYR A 49 3.81 2.87 11.81
CA TYR A 49 3.42 3.93 12.74
C TYR A 49 4.25 5.17 12.48
N TYR A 50 3.58 6.31 12.28
CA TYR A 50 4.21 7.61 12.10
C TYR A 50 3.98 8.45 13.37
N PRO A 51 5.03 9.01 13.98
CA PRO A 51 4.92 9.77 15.23
C PRO A 51 4.03 11.02 15.15
N SER A 52 3.98 11.68 13.99
CA SER A 52 3.23 12.94 13.83
C SER A 52 2.62 13.11 12.44
N TYR A 53 1.74 14.11 12.31
CA TYR A 53 1.16 14.52 11.04
C TYR A 53 2.25 14.87 10.02
N GLU A 54 3.26 15.62 10.45
CA GLU A 54 4.36 16.10 9.61
C GLU A 54 5.20 14.96 9.07
N GLU A 55 5.46 13.91 9.88
CA GLU A 55 6.19 12.74 9.41
C GLU A 55 5.41 11.91 8.39
N LEU A 56 4.10 11.76 8.59
CA LEU A 56 3.24 11.09 7.61
C LEU A 56 3.11 11.91 6.32
N ASP A 57 2.95 13.22 6.43
CA ASP A 57 2.89 14.13 5.28
C ASP A 57 4.18 14.06 4.46
N LEU A 58 5.34 14.19 5.11
CA LEU A 58 6.65 14.08 4.47
C LEU A 58 6.85 12.72 3.77
N PHE A 59 6.42 11.64 4.43
CA PHE A 59 6.45 10.32 3.81
C PHE A 59 5.62 10.26 2.52
N LEU A 60 4.39 10.80 2.53
CA LEU A 60 3.51 10.80 1.36
C LEU A 60 4.02 11.64 0.19
N GLN A 61 4.83 12.67 0.45
CA GLN A 61 5.54 13.41 -0.59
C GLN A 61 6.62 12.57 -1.28
N GLY A 62 7.19 11.58 -0.60
CA GLY A 62 8.31 10.77 -1.10
C GLY A 62 7.91 9.43 -1.73
N VAL A 63 6.63 9.03 -1.64
CA VAL A 63 6.18 7.71 -2.13
C VAL A 63 5.05 7.83 -3.15
N PRO A 64 5.03 6.98 -4.19
CA PRO A 64 4.01 7.06 -5.24
C PRO A 64 2.68 6.42 -4.80
N ILE A 65 2.27 6.50 -3.53
CA ILE A 65 0.93 6.02 -3.13
C ILE A 65 -0.15 6.82 -3.86
N PHE A 66 0.10 8.12 -3.99
CA PHE A 66 -0.63 9.08 -4.81
C PHE A 66 0.36 9.66 -5.83
N GLU A 67 0.00 9.68 -7.11
CA GLU A 67 0.92 10.15 -8.18
C GLU A 67 1.08 11.68 -8.17
N ASP A 68 0.08 12.37 -7.63
CA ASP A 68 -0.06 13.82 -7.55
C ASP A 68 -0.33 14.27 -6.09
N PHE A 69 0.35 13.66 -5.11
CA PHE A 69 0.24 14.13 -3.73
C PHE A 69 0.63 15.61 -3.62
N ASN A 70 -0.19 16.40 -2.95
CA ASN A 70 0.07 17.81 -2.71
C ASN A 70 -0.34 18.17 -1.27
N PRO A 71 0.61 18.51 -0.38
CA PRO A 71 0.33 18.76 1.04
C PRO A 71 -0.80 19.77 1.29
N GLU A 72 -0.87 20.84 0.50
CA GLU A 72 -1.88 21.88 0.67
C GLU A 72 -3.27 21.43 0.22
N LYS A 73 -3.37 20.81 -0.96
CA LYS A 73 -4.66 20.34 -1.52
C LYS A 73 -5.20 19.14 -0.75
N ASP A 74 -4.32 18.27 -0.26
CA ASP A 74 -4.69 17.02 0.40
C ASP A 74 -4.78 17.14 1.93
N LYS A 75 -4.44 18.30 2.51
CA LYS A 75 -4.45 18.56 3.95
C LYS A 75 -5.70 18.05 4.66
N ALA A 76 -6.88 18.38 4.14
CA ALA A 76 -8.15 17.96 4.74
C ALA A 76 -8.37 16.44 4.68
N ALA A 77 -7.87 15.75 3.66
CA ALA A 77 -7.92 14.29 3.60
C ALA A 77 -6.93 13.66 4.59
N LEU A 78 -5.71 14.22 4.68
CA LEU A 78 -4.69 13.74 5.61
C LEU A 78 -5.11 13.96 7.07
N GLN A 79 -5.69 15.11 7.41
CA GLN A 79 -6.23 15.39 8.75
C GLN A 79 -7.31 14.37 9.15
N ARG A 80 -8.28 14.11 8.28
CA ARG A 80 -9.31 13.07 8.52
C ARG A 80 -8.70 11.68 8.70
N TYR A 81 -7.61 11.38 8.00
CA TYR A 81 -6.89 10.13 8.19
C TYR A 81 -6.22 10.07 9.56
N VAL A 82 -5.49 11.11 9.94
CA VAL A 82 -4.80 11.23 11.23
C VAL A 82 -5.80 11.12 12.38
N GLU A 83 -6.89 11.87 12.35
CA GLU A 83 -7.95 11.81 13.38
C GLU A 83 -8.50 10.39 13.56
N LYS A 84 -8.67 9.65 12.47
CA LYS A 84 -9.27 8.31 12.49
C LYS A 84 -8.29 7.21 12.92
N PHE A 85 -7.00 7.37 12.61
CA PHE A 85 -6.00 6.30 12.75
C PHE A 85 -4.86 6.61 13.73
N THR A 86 -4.98 7.70 14.50
CA THR A 86 -4.06 7.95 15.63
C THR A 86 -4.29 6.95 16.74
N THR A 87 -3.18 6.40 17.24
CA THR A 87 -3.12 5.47 18.37
C THR A 87 -2.09 5.95 19.38
N ASP A 88 -1.97 5.24 20.51
CA ASP A 88 -0.92 5.41 21.51
C ASP A 88 0.50 5.24 20.94
N LYS A 89 0.66 4.54 19.81
CA LYS A 89 1.94 4.34 19.10
C LYS A 89 2.20 5.36 17.99
N GLY A 90 1.28 6.31 17.77
CA GLY A 90 1.29 7.24 16.64
C GLY A 90 0.22 6.91 15.60
N ILE A 91 0.34 7.49 14.41
CA ILE A 91 -0.61 7.35 13.30
C ILE A 91 -0.38 6.02 12.61
N GLN A 92 -1.37 5.13 12.70
CA GLN A 92 -1.29 3.79 12.15
C GLN A 92 -1.60 3.77 10.65
N LEU A 93 -0.62 3.36 9.84
CA LEU A 93 -0.80 3.09 8.41
C LEU A 93 -0.92 1.59 8.15
N SER A 94 -2.10 1.14 7.71
CA SER A 94 -2.32 -0.25 7.31
C SER A 94 -1.69 -0.56 5.96
N ARG A 95 -0.86 -1.60 5.92
CA ARG A 95 -0.11 -2.03 4.75
C ARG A 95 -0.46 -3.46 4.37
N HIS A 96 -0.61 -3.68 3.07
CA HIS A 96 -0.75 -5.00 2.49
C HIS A 96 0.42 -5.29 1.54
N ARG A 97 1.21 -6.33 1.80
CA ARG A 97 2.39 -6.70 1.00
C ARG A 97 2.23 -8.11 0.43
N LEU A 98 2.43 -8.24 -0.88
CA LEU A 98 2.62 -9.52 -1.53
C LEU A 98 4.12 -9.85 -1.53
N VAL A 99 4.48 -11.01 -0.99
CA VAL A 99 5.85 -11.57 -1.03
C VAL A 99 5.80 -12.83 -1.87
N MET A 100 6.69 -12.91 -2.87
CA MET A 100 6.83 -14.06 -3.75
C MET A 100 8.29 -14.46 -3.86
N VAL A 101 8.55 -15.77 -3.79
CA VAL A 101 9.85 -16.38 -4.08
C VAL A 101 9.64 -17.35 -5.22
N MET A 102 10.40 -17.15 -6.29
CA MET A 102 10.31 -17.92 -7.52
C MET A 102 11.67 -18.52 -7.84
N GLN A 103 11.65 -19.65 -8.53
CA GLN A 103 12.82 -20.31 -9.06
C GLN A 103 12.69 -20.40 -10.57
N LYS A 104 13.69 -19.91 -11.32
CA LYS A 104 13.78 -20.16 -12.75
C LYS A 104 14.01 -21.64 -12.97
N VAL A 105 13.17 -22.28 -13.76
CA VAL A 105 13.39 -23.67 -14.17
C VAL A 105 14.36 -23.62 -15.36
N SER A 106 15.50 -24.29 -15.19
CA SER A 106 16.53 -24.47 -16.22
C SER A 106 16.06 -25.40 -17.33
#